data_AF-B4KPJ6-F1
#
_entry.id   AF-B4KPJ6-F1
#
_cell.length_a   1.000
_cell.length_b   1.000
_cell.length_c   1.000
_cell.angle_alpha   90.00
_cell.angle_beta   90.00
_cell.angle_gamma   90.00
#
_symmetry.space_group_name_H-M   'P 1'
#
loop_
_entity.id
_entity.type
_entity.pdbx_description
1 polymer ?
#
loop_
_entity_poly.entity_id
_entity_poly.type
_entity_poly.pdbx_seq_one_letter_code
_entity_poly.pdbx_strand_id
1 'polypeptide(L)'
;MSIRLSARQMRALSALALLCINQLSLSICSAFGDLLSAEYEMRLLLSCAFILTAVGLGDAYKVPTAQVRVFYPKGFEVSIPHEEGISLFAFHGKLNEEFDGLEAGTWARDIPSAKRGRWTFRDRETALNLGDTLYYWTYVIYNGLGYREDDGAYVVTEYAPNRRN
;
A
#
# COMPACT_ATOMS: atom_id res chain seq x y z
N MET A 1 4.12 14.84 3.88
CA MET A 1 2.70 15.26 3.90
C MET A 1 2.06 14.79 2.59
N SER A 2 1.40 13.62 2.60
CA SER A 2 0.77 13.04 1.41
C SER A 2 -0.73 13.28 1.49
N ILE A 3 -1.29 14.05 0.57
CA ILE A 3 -2.73 14.35 0.53
C ILE A 3 -3.42 13.13 -0.08
N ARG A 4 -4.05 12.29 0.76
CA ARG A 4 -4.89 11.18 0.27
C ARG A 4 -6.21 11.75 -0.24
N LEU A 5 -6.42 11.70 -1.56
CA LEU A 5 -7.71 12.01 -2.16
C LEU A 5 -8.56 10.73 -2.20
N SER A 6 -9.80 10.83 -1.76
CA SER A 6 -10.77 9.74 -1.87
C SER A 6 -11.12 9.44 -3.33
N ALA A 7 -11.58 8.22 -3.63
CA ALA A 7 -12.01 7.85 -4.98
C ALA A 7 -13.09 8.79 -5.56
N ARG A 8 -13.90 9.43 -4.69
CA ARG A 8 -14.89 10.43 -5.08
C ARG A 8 -14.26 11.77 -5.45
N GLN A 9 -13.19 12.17 -4.75
CA GLN A 9 -12.40 13.36 -5.09
C GLN A 9 -11.60 13.18 -6.39
N MET A 10 -11.07 11.98 -6.65
CA MET A 10 -10.44 11.65 -7.93
C MET A 10 -11.41 11.75 -9.11
N ARG A 11 -12.65 11.25 -8.96
CA ARG A 11 -13.70 11.38 -9.98
C ARG A 11 -14.14 12.83 -10.20
N ALA A 12 -14.15 13.65 -9.16
CA ALA A 12 -14.46 15.07 -9.29
C ALA A 12 -13.32 15.84 -10.00
N LEU A 13 -12.07 15.50 -9.70
CA LEU A 13 -10.89 16.08 -10.37
C LEU A 13 -10.82 15.68 -11.85
N SER A 14 -11.16 14.44 -12.21
CA SER A 14 -11.22 14.03 -13.61
C SER A 14 -12.34 14.74 -14.38
N ALA A 15 -13.51 14.96 -13.78
CA ALA A 15 -14.60 15.71 -14.38
C ALA A 15 -14.23 17.21 -14.59
N LEU A 16 -13.56 17.83 -13.61
CA LEU A 16 -13.07 19.20 -13.73
C LEU A 16 -11.95 19.35 -14.77
N ALA A 17 -11.08 18.35 -14.90
CA ALA A 17 -10.06 18.32 -15.95
C ALA A 17 -10.68 18.23 -17.35
N LEU A 18 -11.71 17.39 -17.53
CA LEU A 18 -12.48 17.29 -18.78
C LEU A 18 -13.17 18.62 -19.15
N LEU A 19 -13.76 19.31 -18.17
CA LEU A 19 -14.34 20.65 -18.36
C LEU A 19 -13.28 21.68 -18.76
N CYS A 20 -12.11 21.66 -18.11
CA CYS A 20 -11.01 22.58 -18.42
C CYS A 20 -10.45 22.35 -19.84
N ILE A 21 -10.31 21.09 -20.26
CA ILE A 21 -9.89 20.73 -21.62
C ILE A 21 -10.90 21.24 -22.66
N ASN A 22 -12.21 21.10 -22.39
CA ASN A 22 -13.26 21.62 -23.27
C ASN A 22 -13.29 23.17 -23.32
N GLN A 23 -12.97 23.85 -22.23
CA GLN A 23 -12.92 25.31 -22.19
C GLN A 23 -11.67 25.87 -22.89
N LEU A 24 -10.54 25.15 -22.79
CA LEU A 24 -9.30 25.48 -23.48
C LEU A 24 -9.43 25.30 -24.99
N SER A 25 -10.11 24.24 -25.45
CA SER A 25 -10.31 23.97 -26.88
C SER A 25 -11.17 25.04 -27.57
N LEU A 26 -12.22 25.53 -26.89
CA LEU A 26 -13.04 26.65 -27.36
C LEU A 26 -12.23 27.95 -27.49
N SER A 27 -11.31 28.19 -26.56
CA SER A 27 -10.47 29.40 -26.56
C SER A 27 -9.39 29.35 -27.65
N ILE A 28 -8.77 28.18 -27.88
CA ILE A 28 -7.74 27.99 -28.91
C ILE A 28 -8.32 28.08 -30.32
N CYS A 29 -9.53 27.54 -30.56
CA CYS A 29 -10.26 27.70 -31.83
C CYS A 29 -10.53 29.16 -32.21
N SER A 30 -10.66 30.05 -31.22
CA SER A 30 -10.91 31.47 -31.47
C SER A 30 -9.64 32.30 -31.73
N ALA A 31 -8.47 31.79 -31.33
CA ALA A 31 -7.22 32.56 -31.29
C ALA A 31 -6.26 32.29 -32.46
N PHE A 32 -6.39 31.15 -33.15
CA PHE A 32 -5.47 30.75 -34.23
C PHE A 32 -6.25 30.35 -35.48
N GLY A 33 -6.34 31.28 -36.43
CA GLY A 33 -6.76 30.95 -37.78
C GLY A 33 -5.81 29.95 -38.44
N ASP A 34 -6.37 28.85 -38.92
CA ASP A 34 -5.92 27.99 -40.02
C ASP A 34 -4.40 27.82 -40.26
N LEU A 35 -3.66 27.08 -39.39
CA LEU A 35 -2.52 26.25 -39.87
C LEU A 35 -1.93 25.22 -38.87
N LEU A 36 -2.76 24.53 -38.09
CA LEU A 36 -2.42 23.17 -37.63
C LEU A 36 -3.61 22.32 -38.02
N SER A 37 -3.39 21.32 -38.88
CA SER A 37 -4.50 20.54 -39.44
C SER A 37 -5.36 19.98 -38.31
N ALA A 38 -6.68 20.05 -38.43
CA ALA A 38 -7.62 19.52 -37.45
C ALA A 38 -7.32 18.05 -37.06
N GLU A 39 -6.58 17.34 -37.92
CA GLU A 39 -6.04 16.00 -37.68
C GLU A 39 -4.97 15.94 -36.58
N TYR A 40 -4.09 16.94 -36.44
CA TYR A 40 -3.09 17.00 -35.39
C TYR A 40 -3.72 17.32 -34.03
N GLU A 41 -4.65 18.27 -33.98
CA GLU A 41 -5.44 18.59 -32.78
C GLU A 41 -6.26 17.37 -32.32
N MET A 42 -6.92 16.67 -33.25
CA MET A 42 -7.67 15.46 -32.94
C MET A 42 -6.77 14.33 -32.44
N ARG A 43 -5.59 14.14 -33.03
CA ARG A 43 -4.60 13.15 -32.56
C ARG A 43 -4.03 13.50 -31.19
N LEU A 44 -3.77 14.78 -30.92
CA LEU A 44 -3.29 15.25 -29.62
C LEU A 44 -4.36 15.06 -28.54
N LEU A 45 -5.62 15.38 -28.84
CA LEU A 45 -6.74 15.16 -27.92
C LEU A 45 -6.98 13.67 -27.65
N LEU A 46 -6.93 12.81 -28.67
CA LEU A 46 -7.08 11.36 -28.51
C LEU A 46 -5.93 10.75 -27.70
N SER A 47 -4.70 11.20 -27.91
CA SER A 47 -3.54 10.75 -27.13
C SER A 47 -3.59 11.23 -25.68
N CYS A 48 -3.96 12.49 -25.43
CA CYS A 48 -4.19 12.99 -24.07
C CYS A 48 -5.33 12.22 -23.37
N ALA A 49 -6.45 11.95 -24.06
CA ALA A 49 -7.55 11.17 -23.51
C ALA A 49 -7.15 9.72 -23.20
N PHE A 50 -6.31 9.11 -24.05
CA PHE A 50 -5.76 7.76 -23.82
C PHE A 50 -4.82 7.72 -22.61
N ILE A 51 -3.93 8.70 -22.46
CA ILE A 51 -3.03 8.81 -21.30
C ILE A 51 -3.83 9.04 -20.01
N LEU A 52 -4.83 9.93 -20.03
CA LEU A 52 -5.68 10.21 -18.86
C LEU A 52 -6.52 9.00 -18.45
N THR A 53 -7.05 8.23 -19.41
CA THR A 53 -7.77 6.99 -19.11
C THR A 53 -6.84 5.90 -18.59
N ALA A 54 -5.65 5.72 -19.19
CA ALA A 54 -4.65 4.76 -18.72
C ALA A 54 -4.16 5.04 -17.29
N VAL A 55 -3.93 6.32 -16.94
CA VAL A 55 -3.51 6.72 -15.58
C VAL A 55 -4.67 6.60 -14.59
N GLY A 56 -5.92 6.84 -15.01
CA GLY A 56 -7.09 6.75 -14.14
C GLY A 56 -7.55 5.32 -13.78
N LEU A 57 -7.01 4.31 -14.45
CA LEU A 57 -7.40 2.89 -14.28
C LEU A 57 -6.50 2.10 -13.31
N GLY A 58 -5.37 2.66 -12.85
CA GLY A 58 -4.48 1.97 -11.93
C GLY A 58 -4.96 2.04 -10.48
N ASP A 59 -5.37 0.91 -9.89
CA ASP A 59 -5.47 0.81 -8.42
C ASP A 59 -4.06 0.60 -7.85
N ALA A 60 -3.72 1.33 -6.79
CA ALA A 60 -2.44 1.15 -6.13
C ALA A 60 -2.47 -0.13 -5.30
N TYR A 61 -1.39 -0.90 -5.33
CA TYR A 61 -1.28 -2.10 -4.52
C TYR A 61 -1.51 -1.80 -3.03
N LYS A 62 -2.26 -2.68 -2.35
CA LYS A 62 -2.53 -2.58 -0.92
C LYS A 62 -1.86 -3.75 -0.21
N VAL A 63 -1.05 -3.44 0.80
CA VAL A 63 -0.40 -4.45 1.64
C VAL A 63 -1.47 -5.25 2.38
N PRO A 64 -1.42 -6.59 2.37
CA PRO A 64 -2.31 -7.41 3.17
C PRO A 64 -2.07 -7.18 4.67
N THR A 65 -3.15 -7.09 5.45
CA THR A 65 -3.06 -6.98 6.90
C THR A 65 -2.30 -8.17 7.49
N ALA A 66 -1.33 -7.87 8.36
CA ALA A 66 -0.52 -8.89 8.99
C ALA A 66 -1.33 -9.76 9.97
N GLN A 67 -1.14 -11.08 9.87
CA GLN A 67 -1.65 -12.02 10.85
C GLN A 67 -0.62 -12.22 11.97
N VAL A 68 -1.01 -11.92 13.20
CA VAL A 68 -0.24 -12.18 14.41
C VAL A 68 -0.70 -13.50 15.05
N ARG A 69 0.24 -14.37 15.40
CA ARG A 69 -0.01 -15.61 16.15
C ARG A 69 0.93 -15.65 17.35
N VAL A 70 0.36 -15.69 18.55
CA VAL A 70 1.12 -15.75 19.80
C VAL A 70 1.17 -17.20 20.29
N PHE A 71 2.31 -17.65 20.80
CA PHE A 71 2.49 -19.02 21.27
C PHE A 71 2.80 -19.07 22.76
N TYR A 72 2.37 -20.16 23.41
CA TYR A 72 2.69 -20.45 24.79
C TYR A 72 3.78 -21.53 24.90
N PRO A 73 4.77 -21.41 25.80
CA PRO A 73 4.94 -20.35 26.80
C PRO A 73 5.61 -19.07 26.27
N LYS A 74 6.16 -19.10 25.05
CA LYS A 74 6.83 -17.96 24.43
C LYS A 74 6.86 -18.08 22.91
N GLY A 75 7.17 -16.96 22.27
CA GLY A 75 7.30 -16.78 20.84
C GLY A 75 6.03 -16.26 20.19
N PHE A 76 6.20 -15.61 19.05
CA PHE A 76 5.11 -15.18 18.19
C PHE A 76 5.55 -15.15 16.73
N GLU A 77 4.58 -15.21 15.83
CA GLU A 77 4.75 -15.08 14.39
C GLU A 77 3.92 -13.92 13.88
N VAL A 78 4.49 -13.14 12.97
CA VAL A 78 3.77 -12.13 12.19
C VAL A 78 3.93 -12.47 10.73
N SER A 79 2.83 -12.54 9.99
CA SER A 79 2.88 -13.00 8.60
C SER A 79 1.84 -12.41 7.68
N ILE A 80 2.20 -12.27 6.42
CA ILE A 80 1.29 -11.94 5.32
C ILE A 80 1.23 -13.11 4.32
N PRO A 81 0.11 -13.30 3.60
CA PRO A 81 0.06 -14.25 2.50
C PRO A 81 1.08 -13.89 1.41
N HIS A 82 1.62 -14.91 0.75
CA HIS A 82 2.41 -14.70 -0.45
C HIS A 82 1.50 -14.36 -1.64
N GLU A 83 2.00 -13.49 -2.50
CA GLU A 83 1.40 -13.10 -3.76
C GLU A 83 2.53 -12.91 -4.78
N GLU A 84 2.26 -13.23 -6.04
CA GLU A 84 3.20 -12.98 -7.13
C GLU A 84 3.51 -11.48 -7.23
N GLY A 85 4.78 -11.15 -7.43
CA GLY A 85 5.27 -9.77 -7.46
C GLY A 85 5.85 -9.27 -6.12
N ILE A 86 5.54 -9.93 -5.00
CA ILE A 86 6.22 -9.62 -3.73
C ILE A 86 7.64 -10.17 -3.76
N SER A 87 8.64 -9.32 -3.49
CA SER A 87 10.06 -9.70 -3.42
C SER A 87 10.68 -9.51 -2.04
N LEU A 88 10.04 -8.76 -1.14
CA LEU A 88 10.50 -8.55 0.23
C LEU A 88 9.32 -8.23 1.14
N PHE A 89 9.38 -8.72 2.38
CA PHE A 89 8.53 -8.33 3.48
C PHE A 89 9.42 -7.89 4.65
N ALA A 90 9.13 -6.75 5.27
CA ALA A 90 9.78 -6.30 6.49
C ALA A 90 8.75 -6.09 7.59
N PHE A 91 9.14 -6.47 8.81
CA PHE A 91 8.34 -6.30 10.01
C PHE A 91 9.08 -5.42 11.02
N HIS A 92 8.37 -4.40 11.51
CA HIS A 92 8.83 -3.50 12.55
C HIS A 92 7.80 -3.49 13.68
N GLY A 93 8.21 -3.75 14.92
CA GLY A 93 7.29 -3.88 16.04
C GLY A 93 7.83 -3.42 17.38
N LYS A 94 6.92 -3.02 18.27
CA LYS A 94 7.12 -2.65 19.67
C LYS A 94 6.04 -3.29 20.54
N LEU A 95 6.37 -3.56 21.79
CA LEU A 95 5.44 -4.14 22.77
C LEU A 95 5.00 -3.06 23.76
N ASN A 96 3.68 -2.86 23.90
CA ASN A 96 3.06 -1.93 24.83
C ASN A 96 3.54 -0.47 24.69
N GLU A 97 4.07 -0.12 23.51
CA GLU A 97 4.58 1.20 23.19
C GLU A 97 4.24 1.53 21.73
N GLU A 98 3.58 2.67 21.51
CA GLU A 98 3.24 3.18 20.19
C GLU A 98 4.49 3.66 19.43
N PHE A 99 4.37 3.76 18.10
CA PHE A 99 5.43 4.28 17.25
C PHE A 99 5.38 5.80 17.13
N ASP A 100 6.55 6.44 17.11
CA ASP A 100 6.68 7.80 16.57
C ASP A 100 7.22 7.74 15.14
N GLY A 101 6.30 7.74 14.17
CA GLY A 101 6.62 7.64 12.75
C GLY A 101 7.16 6.26 12.34
N LEU A 102 8.20 6.24 11.51
CA LEU A 102 8.78 5.02 10.91
C LEU A 102 10.10 4.62 11.58
N GLU A 103 10.12 4.65 12.91
CA GLU A 103 11.25 4.13 13.67
C GLU A 103 11.38 2.61 13.52
N ALA A 104 12.57 2.07 13.81
CA ALA A 104 12.84 0.65 13.63
C ALA A 104 12.02 -0.24 14.58
N GLY A 105 11.72 0.23 15.79
CA GLY A 105 11.08 -0.56 16.84
C GLY A 105 12.04 -1.55 17.52
N THR A 106 11.50 -2.33 18.46
CA THR A 106 12.23 -3.39 19.19
C THR A 106 12.57 -4.56 18.26
N TRP A 107 11.64 -4.94 17.40
CA TRP A 107 11.88 -5.91 16.33
C TRP A 107 11.94 -5.17 15.00
N ALA A 108 13.01 -5.37 14.25
CA ALA A 108 13.20 -4.81 12.91
C ALA A 108 13.89 -5.86 12.05
N ARG A 109 13.15 -6.48 11.12
CA ARG A 109 13.68 -7.58 10.30
C ARG A 109 13.11 -7.58 8.89
N ASP A 110 14.01 -7.81 7.94
CA ASP A 110 13.68 -8.17 6.56
C ASP A 110 13.56 -9.69 6.41
N ILE A 111 12.53 -10.09 5.68
CA ILE A 111 12.21 -11.47 5.30
C ILE A 111 12.36 -11.53 3.78
N PRO A 112 13.49 -12.05 3.25
CA PRO A 112 13.80 -12.00 1.82
C PRO A 112 13.12 -13.10 1.00
N SER A 113 12.40 -14.03 1.64
CA SER A 113 11.69 -15.10 0.93
C SER A 113 10.47 -15.59 1.70
N ALA A 114 9.41 -15.89 0.95
CA ALA A 114 8.24 -16.59 1.48
C ALA A 114 8.54 -18.09 1.67
N LYS A 115 7.91 -18.69 2.68
CA LYS A 115 7.94 -20.14 2.93
C LYS A 115 6.51 -20.63 3.11
N ARG A 116 6.15 -21.72 2.43
CA ARG A 116 4.82 -22.35 2.52
C ARG A 116 3.68 -21.33 2.28
N GLY A 117 3.85 -20.49 1.26
CA GLY A 117 2.85 -19.51 0.83
C GLY A 117 2.69 -18.29 1.75
N ARG A 118 3.64 -18.03 2.66
CA ARG A 118 3.59 -16.86 3.55
C ARG A 118 4.97 -16.24 3.75
N TRP A 119 4.99 -14.92 3.96
CA TRP A 119 6.15 -14.22 4.47
C TRP A 119 6.01 -14.14 5.99
N THR A 120 6.99 -14.64 6.74
CA THR A 120 6.84 -14.82 8.19
C THR A 120 8.05 -14.30 8.94
N PHE A 121 7.82 -13.27 9.75
CA PHE A 121 8.66 -12.96 10.89
C PHE A 121 8.36 -13.94 12.03
N ARG A 122 9.39 -14.41 12.73
CA ARG A 122 9.23 -15.30 13.88
C ARG A 122 10.21 -14.95 14.98
N ASP A 123 9.65 -14.69 16.16
CA ASP A 123 10.38 -14.66 17.41
C ASP A 123 10.05 -15.93 18.23
N ARG A 124 11.04 -16.52 18.86
CA ARG A 124 10.91 -17.74 19.68
C ARG A 124 11.13 -17.47 21.17
N GLU A 125 11.60 -16.29 21.53
CA GLU A 125 12.09 -16.00 22.88
C GLU A 125 11.13 -15.13 23.68
N THR A 126 10.47 -14.16 23.04
CA THR A 126 9.57 -13.24 23.74
C THR A 126 8.34 -13.94 24.29
N ALA A 127 8.12 -13.85 25.60
CA ALA A 127 6.87 -14.24 26.23
C ALA A 127 5.90 -13.06 26.23
N LEU A 128 4.83 -13.17 25.44
CA LEU A 128 3.74 -12.21 25.41
C LEU A 128 2.62 -12.68 26.34
N ASN A 129 2.04 -11.76 27.11
CA ASN A 129 0.95 -12.03 28.03
C ASN A 129 -0.40 -11.61 27.44
N LEU A 130 -1.47 -12.19 27.96
CA LEU A 130 -2.82 -11.72 27.64
C LEU A 130 -2.98 -10.26 28.09
N GLY A 131 -3.51 -9.42 27.20
CA GLY A 131 -3.66 -7.98 27.39
C GLY A 131 -2.49 -7.14 26.88
N ASP A 132 -1.35 -7.75 26.56
CA ASP A 132 -0.26 -7.03 25.88
C ASP A 132 -0.72 -6.56 24.50
N THR A 133 -0.22 -5.41 24.05
CA THR A 133 -0.47 -4.86 22.72
C THR A 133 0.82 -4.80 21.91
N LEU A 134 0.84 -5.49 20.77
CA LEU A 134 1.89 -5.40 19.78
C LEU A 134 1.54 -4.28 18.81
N TYR A 135 2.28 -3.18 18.86
CA TYR A 135 2.23 -2.12 17.86
C TYR A 135 3.24 -2.43 16.75
N TYR A 136 2.89 -2.17 15.49
CA TYR A 136 3.74 -2.50 14.36
C TYR A 136 3.42 -1.70 13.10
N TRP A 137 4.39 -1.68 12.20
CA TRP A 137 4.18 -1.37 10.79
C TRP A 137 4.88 -2.43 9.93
N THR A 138 4.35 -2.66 8.73
CA THR A 138 4.94 -3.62 7.79
C THR A 138 5.28 -2.96 6.48
N TYR A 139 6.28 -3.49 5.79
CA TYR A 139 6.69 -3.00 4.48
C TYR A 139 6.83 -4.17 3.50
N VAL A 140 6.41 -3.93 2.27
CA VAL A 140 6.43 -4.91 1.19
C VAL A 140 7.02 -4.25 -0.05
N ILE A 141 7.95 -4.95 -0.71
CA ILE A 141 8.34 -4.61 -2.09
C ILE A 141 7.47 -5.45 -3.02
N TYR A 142 6.57 -4.79 -3.75
CA TYR A 142 5.70 -5.38 -4.75
C TYR A 142 6.03 -4.81 -6.14
N ASN A 143 6.45 -5.66 -7.07
CA ASN A 143 6.89 -5.28 -8.41
C ASN A 143 7.93 -4.14 -8.41
N GLY A 144 8.85 -4.18 -7.45
CA GLY A 144 9.92 -3.19 -7.30
C GLY A 144 9.51 -1.90 -6.58
N LEU A 145 8.24 -1.73 -6.20
CA LEU A 145 7.72 -0.57 -5.49
C LEU A 145 7.42 -0.89 -4.03
N GLY A 146 7.69 0.08 -3.16
CA GLY A 146 7.48 -0.02 -1.72
C GLY A 146 6.06 0.32 -1.29
N TYR A 147 5.44 -0.56 -0.51
CA TYR A 147 4.13 -0.36 0.09
C TYR A 147 4.19 -0.71 1.57
N ARG A 148 3.30 -0.13 2.38
CA ARG A 148 3.29 -0.37 3.82
C ARG A 148 1.89 -0.47 4.40
N GLU A 149 1.82 -1.20 5.50
CA GLU A 149 0.75 -1.11 6.47
C GLU A 149 1.28 -0.31 7.66
N ASP A 150 0.69 0.86 7.89
CA ASP A 150 1.01 1.75 9.01
C ASP A 150 -0.01 1.54 10.14
N ASP A 151 0.32 1.98 11.36
CA ASP A 151 -0.58 2.01 12.53
C ASP A 151 -1.20 0.65 12.92
N GLY A 152 -0.46 -0.44 12.69
CA GLY A 152 -0.86 -1.79 13.09
C GLY A 152 -0.85 -1.95 14.61
N ALA A 153 -1.93 -2.50 15.16
CA ALA A 153 -2.03 -2.82 16.58
C ALA A 153 -2.73 -4.16 16.78
N TYR A 154 -2.15 -5.02 17.62
CA TYR A 154 -2.71 -6.33 17.95
C TYR A 154 -2.69 -6.55 19.46
N VAL A 155 -3.87 -6.69 20.06
CA VAL A 155 -4.02 -7.06 21.47
C VAL A 155 -4.00 -8.58 21.61
N VAL A 156 -3.10 -9.08 22.45
CA VAL A 156 -2.97 -10.50 22.74
C VAL A 156 -4.16 -10.94 23.58
N THR A 157 -5.08 -11.68 22.96
CA THR A 157 -6.31 -12.16 23.60
C THR A 157 -6.33 -13.68 23.78
N GLU A 158 -5.48 -14.38 23.03
CA GLU A 158 -5.38 -15.84 23.08
C GLU A 158 -3.99 -16.33 22.64
N TYR A 159 -3.69 -17.59 22.98
CA TYR A 159 -2.53 -18.31 22.46
C TYR A 159 -2.95 -19.27 21.36
N ALA A 160 -2.21 -19.26 20.26
CA ALA A 160 -2.41 -20.20 19.18
C ALA A 160 -2.18 -21.65 19.66
N PRO A 161 -2.98 -22.62 19.20
CA PRO A 161 -2.84 -24.02 19.60
C PRO A 161 -1.46 -24.54 19.20
N ASN A 162 -0.81 -25.23 20.14
CA ASN A 162 0.48 -25.86 19.89
C ASN A 162 0.26 -27.03 18.92
N ARG A 163 0.68 -26.89 17.65
CA ARG A 163 0.69 -28.01 16.71
C ARG A 163 1.83 -28.97 17.06
N ARG A 164 1.68 -29.70 18.17
CA ARG A 164 2.46 -30.90 18.43
C ARG A 164 1.63 -32.07 17.90
N ASN A 165 2.06 -32.59 16.75
CA ASN A 165 1.78 -33.97 16.36
C ASN A 165 2.82 -34.85 17.05
#